data_AF-A0AAN6QBF2-F1
#
_entry.id   AF-A0AAN6QBF2-F1
#
_cell.length_a   1.000
_cell.length_b   1.000
_cell.length_c   1.000
_cell.angle_alpha   90.00
_cell.angle_beta   90.00
_cell.angle_gamma   90.00
#
_symmetry.space_group_name_H-M   'P 1'
#
loop_
_entity.id
_entity.type
_entity.pdbx_description
1 polymer ?
#
loop_
_entity_poly.entity_id
_entity_poly.type
_entity_poly.pdbx_seq_one_letter_code
_entity_poly.pdbx_strand_id
1 'polypeptide(L)'
;MVSTDSDDDNLSQPRLQLVTYFLSQFEGKWGLNRRSWGSSDDKGGSEDRTWGGGFMALPKPRTEDVLFQYHMRVFTTRSGRQRSCPGRASGNLTDPSDVRRNLDIHEIRYSVGLKTTWEFDLPVFTLITMTNAFTRLEDLGELCDRDIWRAVNMRPSIRATGVAAFAFRIRSLLPGWADQWSRLLDQIDRVLSADLATILDPASRREIMVDGSDLRLSEFYPAVLQILRIAADWIQESMDDLRWMVDDMQRLYFSPNTDGDSFATFLPSGLDVNSQDAAIAVFKQNWNSVKSHQQRLGKALLARIARTQKQVESLKDGMFNATSVNEAKKSTQLNHYIFVFTVITIIYLPLSFISTLFTLELFTWEDSRQVRSFQFATTITLVAIGTYVFSGFLVWFTQRPTALGAELRAHLEVFRRRMLGWSRRRGLGEN
;
A
#
# COMPACT_ATOMS: atom_id res chain seq x y z
N MET A 1 -6.31 -11.10 35.64
CA MET A 1 -5.99 -11.45 37.04
C MET A 1 -6.45 -12.87 37.22
N VAL A 2 -5.57 -13.72 37.74
CA VAL A 2 -5.67 -15.18 37.76
C VAL A 2 -6.71 -15.63 38.79
N SER A 3 -7.61 -16.52 38.38
CA SER A 3 -8.27 -17.50 39.25
C SER A 3 -8.16 -18.83 38.51
N THR A 4 -7.17 -19.61 38.91
CA THR A 4 -6.98 -21.01 38.56
C THR A 4 -7.96 -21.84 39.38
N ASP A 5 -9.01 -22.36 38.76
CA ASP A 5 -9.56 -23.64 39.17
C ASP A 5 -8.89 -24.69 38.29
N SER A 6 -8.07 -25.48 38.96
CA SER A 6 -7.37 -26.66 38.48
C SER A 6 -8.36 -27.81 38.42
N ASP A 7 -8.73 -28.26 37.21
CA ASP A 7 -9.22 -29.64 36.95
C ASP A 7 -9.49 -29.89 35.45
N ASP A 8 -8.55 -29.53 34.56
CA ASP A 8 -8.67 -29.83 33.11
C ASP A 8 -7.31 -30.11 32.43
N ASP A 9 -6.43 -30.85 33.10
CA ASP A 9 -5.08 -31.20 32.60
C ASP A 9 -5.04 -32.54 31.82
N ASN A 10 -6.04 -32.78 30.97
CA ASN A 10 -6.00 -33.92 30.03
C ASN A 10 -6.65 -33.58 28.68
N LEU A 11 -6.17 -32.50 28.05
CA LEU A 11 -6.32 -32.36 26.61
C LEU A 11 -5.65 -33.56 25.93
N SER A 12 -6.43 -34.46 25.34
CA SER A 12 -5.92 -35.63 24.64
C SER A 12 -4.85 -35.23 23.62
N GLN A 13 -3.72 -35.96 23.55
CA GLN A 13 -2.59 -35.69 22.65
C GLN A 13 -2.97 -35.27 21.20
N PRO A 14 -4.02 -35.84 20.56
CA PRO A 14 -4.44 -35.42 19.23
C PRO A 14 -5.00 -33.99 19.15
N ARG A 15 -5.65 -33.50 20.20
CA ARG A 15 -6.17 -32.11 20.27
C ARG A 15 -5.03 -31.11 20.39
N LEU A 16 -4.03 -31.41 21.22
CA LEU A 16 -2.80 -30.62 21.34
C LEU A 16 -2.05 -30.55 20.00
N GLN A 17 -1.94 -31.65 19.25
CA GLN A 17 -1.26 -31.65 17.94
C GLN A 17 -2.01 -30.83 16.88
N LEU A 18 -3.34 -30.90 16.83
CA LEU A 18 -4.16 -30.08 15.92
C LEU A 18 -4.00 -28.58 16.24
N VAL A 19 -4.03 -28.23 17.52
CA VAL A 19 -3.81 -26.86 17.99
C VAL A 19 -2.41 -26.39 17.63
N THR A 20 -1.37 -27.21 17.82
CA THR A 20 0.02 -26.86 17.44
C THR A 20 0.19 -26.70 15.93
N TYR A 21 -0.42 -27.56 15.12
CA TYR A 21 -0.42 -27.40 13.65
C TYR A 21 -1.11 -26.10 13.23
N PHE A 22 -2.29 -25.83 13.81
CA PHE A 22 -3.07 -24.63 13.54
C PHE A 22 -2.34 -23.34 13.99
N LEU A 23 -1.65 -23.40 15.14
CA LEU A 23 -0.77 -22.33 15.63
C LEU A 23 0.41 -22.09 14.70
N SER A 24 1.04 -23.14 14.16
CA SER A 24 2.18 -23.00 13.24
C SER A 24 1.82 -22.30 11.93
N GLN A 25 0.59 -22.51 11.43
CA GLN A 25 0.06 -21.77 10.28
C GLN A 25 -0.23 -20.32 10.67
N PHE A 26 -0.84 -20.10 11.84
CA PHE A 26 -1.15 -18.78 12.38
C PHE A 26 0.08 -17.87 12.55
N GLU A 27 1.24 -18.44 12.87
CA GLU A 27 2.49 -17.72 13.19
C GLU A 27 3.29 -17.19 11.99
N GLY A 28 2.94 -17.51 10.73
CA GLY A 28 3.55 -16.80 9.58
C GLY A 28 4.09 -17.63 8.43
N LYS A 29 3.88 -18.95 8.37
CA LYS A 29 4.23 -19.77 7.19
C LYS A 29 3.10 -19.79 6.15
N TRP A 30 2.52 -18.63 5.87
CA TRP A 30 1.47 -18.47 4.86
C TRP A 30 2.06 -18.55 3.45
N GLY A 31 1.61 -19.50 2.63
CA GLY A 31 1.92 -19.57 1.19
C GLY A 31 2.68 -20.81 0.71
N LEU A 32 3.27 -21.63 1.59
CA LEU A 32 4.01 -22.84 1.18
C LEU A 32 3.11 -24.04 0.83
N ASN A 33 1.86 -24.08 1.31
CA ASN A 33 0.95 -25.20 1.10
C ASN A 33 -0.06 -25.02 -0.04
N ARG A 34 0.04 -23.96 -0.84
CA ARG A 34 -0.83 -23.75 -2.02
C ARG A 34 -0.70 -24.87 -3.08
N ARG A 35 0.31 -25.74 -2.97
CA ARG A 35 0.55 -26.89 -3.87
C ARG A 35 0.31 -28.27 -3.24
N SER A 36 0.12 -28.40 -1.92
CA SER A 36 0.10 -29.72 -1.28
C SER A 36 -1.29 -30.37 -1.18
N TRP A 37 -2.33 -29.68 -1.63
CA TRP A 37 -3.73 -30.15 -1.57
C TRP A 37 -4.27 -30.61 -2.93
N GLY A 38 -3.40 -30.77 -3.93
CA GLY A 38 -3.74 -31.33 -5.23
C GLY A 38 -2.64 -32.24 -5.75
N SER A 39 -3.01 -33.49 -6.03
CA SER A 39 -2.20 -34.55 -6.64
C SER A 39 -1.16 -35.22 -5.74
N SER A 40 -1.56 -36.34 -5.13
CA SER A 40 -0.66 -37.46 -4.83
C SER A 40 -0.73 -38.48 -5.97
N ASP A 41 -0.72 -38.02 -7.22
CA ASP A 41 -0.42 -38.85 -8.38
C ASP A 41 0.89 -38.36 -8.99
N ASP A 42 1.99 -38.90 -8.48
CA ASP A 42 3.21 -39.07 -9.26
C ASP A 42 3.76 -40.46 -8.96
N LYS A 43 3.40 -41.39 -9.86
CA LYS A 43 4.05 -42.70 -9.96
C LYS A 43 5.41 -42.52 -10.61
N GLY A 44 6.46 -42.94 -9.90
CA GLY A 44 7.69 -43.43 -10.52
C GLY A 44 8.84 -42.44 -10.56
N GLY A 45 9.70 -42.48 -9.55
CA GLY A 45 10.97 -41.77 -9.54
C GLY A 45 11.73 -42.03 -8.26
N SER A 46 12.35 -43.20 -8.18
CA SER A 46 13.39 -43.51 -7.19
C SER A 46 14.53 -42.50 -7.33
N GLU A 47 14.67 -41.57 -6.39
CA GLU A 47 15.96 -40.98 -6.08
C GLU A 47 16.01 -40.56 -4.61
N ASP A 48 16.88 -41.25 -3.87
CA ASP A 48 17.32 -40.96 -2.52
C ASP A 48 17.78 -39.50 -2.39
N ARG A 49 17.06 -38.70 -1.60
CA ARG A 49 17.65 -37.57 -0.87
C ARG A 49 17.17 -37.58 0.56
N THR A 50 17.99 -38.23 1.38
CA THR A 50 18.01 -38.13 2.83
C THR A 50 18.28 -36.69 3.26
N TRP A 51 17.22 -35.96 3.65
CA TRP A 51 17.37 -34.80 4.53
C TRP A 51 17.19 -35.27 5.98
N GLY A 52 18.33 -35.48 6.64
CA GLY A 52 18.42 -35.76 8.06
C GLY A 52 18.06 -34.51 8.88
N GLY A 53 17.06 -34.67 9.75
CA GLY A 53 16.64 -33.68 10.73
C GLY A 53 15.34 -34.14 11.37
N GLY A 54 15.43 -34.84 12.50
CA GLY A 54 14.33 -35.55 13.15
C GLY A 54 13.13 -34.67 13.50
N PHE A 55 12.19 -34.56 12.56
CA PHE A 55 10.78 -34.39 12.87
C PHE A 55 10.16 -35.78 12.96
N MET A 56 9.63 -36.12 14.13
CA MET A 56 8.75 -37.28 14.31
C MET A 56 7.72 -37.30 13.16
N ALA A 57 7.71 -38.39 12.40
CA ALA A 57 6.68 -38.64 11.41
C ALA A 57 5.32 -38.51 12.09
N LEU A 58 4.53 -37.51 11.67
CA LEU A 58 3.17 -37.31 12.13
C LEU A 58 2.38 -38.62 11.92
N PRO A 59 1.57 -39.07 12.90
CA PRO A 59 0.58 -40.08 12.59
C PRO A 59 -0.30 -39.52 11.47
N LYS A 60 -0.41 -40.26 10.36
CA LYS A 60 -1.37 -39.93 9.30
C LYS A 60 -2.72 -39.67 9.98
N PRO A 61 -3.36 -38.50 9.75
CA PRO A 61 -4.72 -38.29 10.25
C PRO A 61 -5.54 -39.50 9.81
N ARG A 62 -6.38 -40.03 10.72
CA ARG A 62 -7.36 -41.06 10.32
C ARG A 62 -8.08 -40.51 9.08
N THR A 63 -8.29 -41.37 8.10
CA THR A 63 -8.93 -41.07 6.80
C THR A 63 -10.34 -40.45 6.91
N GLU A 64 -10.81 -40.20 8.14
CA GLU A 64 -12.17 -39.87 8.56
C GLU A 64 -12.34 -38.38 8.96
N ASP A 65 -11.27 -37.59 9.06
CA ASP A 65 -11.34 -36.20 9.52
C ASP A 65 -11.11 -35.19 8.38
N VAL A 66 -12.11 -34.38 8.04
CA VAL A 66 -11.97 -33.27 7.08
C VAL A 66 -11.64 -31.98 7.83
N LEU A 67 -10.55 -31.33 7.43
CA LEU A 67 -10.07 -30.08 8.02
C LEU A 67 -10.21 -28.94 7.02
N PHE A 68 -11.03 -27.95 7.36
CA PHE A 68 -11.13 -26.70 6.62
C PHE A 68 -10.56 -25.55 7.44
N GLN A 69 -9.90 -24.62 6.77
CA GLN A 69 -9.32 -23.45 7.42
C GLN A 69 -9.58 -22.20 6.59
N TYR A 70 -9.98 -21.12 7.27
CA TYR A 70 -10.19 -19.82 6.67
C TYR A 70 -9.46 -18.75 7.47
N HIS A 71 -8.80 -17.84 6.77
CA HIS A 71 -7.95 -16.82 7.37
C HIS A 71 -8.29 -15.45 6.81
N MET A 72 -8.31 -14.45 7.69
CA MET A 72 -8.48 -13.05 7.30
C MET A 72 -7.44 -12.21 8.01
N ARG A 73 -6.94 -11.19 7.32
CA ARG A 73 -6.04 -10.18 7.87
C ARG A 73 -6.74 -8.84 7.92
N VAL A 74 -6.41 -8.05 8.93
CA VAL A 74 -6.86 -6.67 9.05
C VAL A 74 -5.80 -5.84 9.73
N PHE A 75 -5.67 -4.58 9.31
CA PHE A 75 -4.94 -3.60 10.09
C PHE A 75 -5.89 -2.99 11.13
N THR A 76 -5.42 -2.91 12.37
CA THR A 76 -6.09 -2.19 13.44
C THR A 76 -5.25 -1.00 13.85
N THR A 77 -5.90 -0.04 14.48
CA THR A 77 -5.26 1.11 15.07
C THR A 77 -5.53 1.14 16.56
N ARG A 78 -4.47 1.41 17.32
CA ARG A 78 -4.45 1.17 18.76
C ARG A 78 -5.33 2.18 19.51
N SER A 79 -6.24 1.70 20.35
CA SER A 79 -6.87 2.50 21.42
C SER A 79 -6.54 2.01 22.85
N GLY A 80 -5.63 1.05 23.02
CA GLY A 80 -5.29 0.49 24.34
C GLY A 80 -3.96 -0.25 24.42
N ARG A 81 -3.55 -0.67 25.64
CA ARG A 81 -2.30 -1.41 25.90
C ARG A 81 -2.35 -2.84 25.33
N GLN A 82 -2.09 -3.01 24.03
CA GLN A 82 -1.87 -4.33 23.43
C GLN A 82 -0.36 -4.66 23.42
N ARG A 83 -0.01 -5.90 23.76
CA ARG A 83 1.37 -6.40 23.70
C ARG A 83 1.74 -6.67 22.24
N SER A 84 2.93 -6.24 21.82
CA SER A 84 3.49 -6.57 20.50
C SER A 84 3.70 -8.09 20.42
N CYS A 85 3.19 -8.71 19.35
CA CYS A 85 3.44 -10.11 19.05
C CYS A 85 4.62 -10.20 18.05
N PRO A 86 5.67 -10.99 18.35
CA PRO A 86 6.80 -11.16 17.43
C PRO A 86 6.34 -11.77 16.08
N GLY A 87 6.93 -11.31 14.97
CA GLY A 87 6.65 -11.82 13.62
C GLY A 87 5.48 -11.16 12.87
N ARG A 88 4.96 -10.03 13.35
CA ARG A 88 3.85 -9.30 12.71
C ARG A 88 4.24 -7.93 12.19
N ALA A 89 3.57 -7.52 11.12
CA ALA A 89 3.70 -6.16 10.62
C ALA A 89 3.11 -5.18 11.65
N SER A 90 3.98 -4.34 12.19
CA SER A 90 3.62 -3.21 13.04
C SER A 90 4.45 -2.01 12.63
N GLY A 91 3.87 -0.82 12.71
CA GLY A 91 4.53 0.40 12.32
C GLY A 91 3.77 1.62 12.81
N ASN A 92 4.50 2.71 12.97
CA ASN A 92 3.92 3.99 13.33
C ASN A 92 4.04 4.93 12.13
N LEU A 93 2.92 5.52 11.75
CA LEU A 93 2.88 6.60 10.78
C LEU A 93 2.70 7.92 11.54
N THR A 94 3.79 8.69 11.61
CA THR A 94 3.84 10.00 12.26
C THR A 94 3.17 11.03 11.36
N ASP A 95 2.19 11.77 11.88
CA ASP A 95 1.60 12.92 11.20
C ASP A 95 2.66 14.04 11.08
N PRO A 96 2.94 14.56 9.86
CA PRO A 96 3.91 15.63 9.66
C PRO A 96 3.50 16.95 10.33
N SER A 97 2.20 17.17 10.56
CA SER A 97 1.64 18.39 11.15
C SER A 97 1.56 18.39 12.68
N ASP A 98 1.45 17.20 13.29
CA ASP A 98 1.36 17.05 14.75
C ASP A 98 2.04 15.74 15.20
N VAL A 99 3.25 15.84 15.74
CA VAL A 99 4.04 14.70 16.26
C VAL A 99 3.31 13.91 17.36
N ARG A 100 2.24 14.48 17.96
CA ARG A 100 1.41 13.78 18.95
C ARG A 100 0.37 12.85 18.31
N ARG A 101 0.09 13.00 17.01
CA ARG A 101 -0.85 12.18 16.24
C ARG A 101 -0.10 11.08 15.50
N ASN A 102 0.29 10.07 16.26
CA ASN A 102 0.93 8.89 15.74
C ASN A 102 -0.11 7.83 15.42
N LEU A 103 -0.22 7.45 14.14
CA LEU A 103 -1.06 6.36 13.70
C LEU A 103 -0.31 5.05 13.88
N ASP A 104 -0.55 4.40 15.01
CA ASP A 104 0.04 3.11 15.36
C ASP A 104 -0.78 1.98 14.72
N ILE A 105 -0.22 1.37 13.66
CA ILE A 105 -0.88 0.35 12.84
C ILE A 105 -0.33 -1.02 13.22
N HIS A 106 -1.24 -1.96 13.49
CA HIS A 106 -0.90 -3.34 13.82
C HIS A 106 -1.70 -4.33 12.98
N GLU A 107 -1.05 -5.41 12.58
CA GLU A 107 -1.72 -6.54 11.95
C GLU A 107 -2.49 -7.41 12.97
N ILE A 108 -3.78 -7.61 12.71
CA ILE A 108 -4.63 -8.61 13.34
C ILE A 108 -4.94 -9.71 12.33
N ARG A 109 -4.98 -10.96 12.83
CA ARG A 109 -5.36 -12.14 12.07
C ARG A 109 -6.57 -12.78 12.72
N TYR A 110 -7.55 -13.12 11.89
CA TYR A 110 -8.64 -14.02 12.24
C TYR A 110 -8.39 -15.35 11.56
N SER A 111 -8.61 -16.43 12.29
CA SER A 111 -8.55 -17.77 11.74
C SER A 111 -9.69 -18.60 12.28
N VAL A 112 -10.38 -19.29 11.38
CA VAL A 112 -11.41 -20.25 11.73
C VAL A 112 -11.01 -21.59 11.14
N GLY A 113 -10.95 -22.61 11.98
CA GLY A 113 -10.73 -24.00 11.59
C GLY A 113 -11.98 -24.82 11.88
N LEU A 114 -12.39 -25.66 10.94
CA LEU A 114 -13.41 -26.68 11.14
C LEU A 114 -12.76 -28.04 10.99
N LYS A 115 -12.88 -28.86 12.03
CA LYS A 115 -12.67 -30.30 11.96
C LYS A 115 -14.04 -30.97 12.05
N THR A 116 -14.45 -31.73 11.05
CA THR A 116 -15.76 -32.41 11.06
C THR A 116 -15.62 -33.87 10.63
N THR A 117 -16.36 -34.74 11.31
CA THR A 117 -16.60 -36.12 10.87
C THR A 117 -17.72 -36.14 9.84
N TRP A 118 -17.65 -37.04 8.88
CA TRP A 118 -18.55 -37.08 7.70
C TRP A 118 -19.27 -38.42 7.52
N GLU A 119 -18.74 -39.50 8.08
CA GLU A 119 -19.32 -40.85 7.95
C GLU A 119 -20.55 -41.09 8.84
N PHE A 120 -20.79 -40.23 9.83
CA PHE A 120 -21.87 -40.40 10.80
C PHE A 120 -23.12 -39.62 10.40
N ASP A 121 -24.30 -40.21 10.62
CA ASP A 121 -25.61 -39.55 10.45
C ASP A 121 -25.74 -38.27 11.29
N LEU A 122 -25.02 -38.22 12.42
CA LEU A 122 -24.86 -37.06 13.27
C LEU A 122 -23.39 -36.61 13.24
N PRO A 123 -23.03 -35.58 12.46
CA PRO A 123 -21.65 -35.15 12.33
C PRO A 123 -21.17 -34.52 13.64
N VAL A 124 -20.09 -35.07 14.20
CA VAL A 124 -19.34 -34.44 15.27
C VAL A 124 -18.37 -33.46 14.64
N PHE A 125 -18.40 -32.21 15.10
CA PHE A 125 -17.49 -31.20 14.62
C PHE A 125 -16.84 -30.43 15.78
N THR A 126 -15.62 -29.98 15.54
CA THR A 126 -14.87 -29.08 16.40
C THR A 126 -14.57 -27.83 15.61
N LEU A 127 -15.06 -26.70 16.12
CA LEU A 127 -14.82 -25.39 15.55
C LEU A 127 -13.77 -24.66 16.39
N ILE A 128 -12.67 -24.25 15.77
CA ILE A 128 -11.59 -23.51 16.41
C ILE A 128 -11.62 -22.10 15.84
N THR A 129 -11.84 -21.09 16.67
CA THR A 129 -11.70 -19.69 16.26
C THR A 129 -10.53 -19.07 17.00
N MET A 130 -9.57 -18.54 16.25
CA MET A 130 -8.45 -17.77 16.77
C MET A 130 -8.57 -16.32 16.34
N THR A 131 -8.47 -15.41 17.30
CA THR A 131 -8.42 -13.97 17.09
C THR A 131 -7.34 -13.37 17.98
N ASN A 132 -6.68 -12.33 17.49
CA ASN A 132 -5.70 -11.58 18.30
C ASN A 132 -6.35 -10.49 19.14
N ALA A 133 -7.60 -10.15 18.86
CA ALA A 133 -8.33 -9.10 19.56
C ALA A 133 -9.15 -9.69 20.70
N PHE A 134 -9.15 -8.98 21.84
CA PHE A 134 -10.16 -9.12 22.90
C PHE A 134 -11.55 -8.65 22.44
N THR A 135 -11.89 -8.75 21.16
CA THR A 135 -13.30 -8.73 20.79
C THR A 135 -13.91 -9.89 21.54
N ARG A 136 -14.88 -9.60 22.42
CA ARG A 136 -15.76 -10.64 22.97
C ARG A 136 -16.22 -11.45 21.78
N LEU A 137 -15.68 -12.65 21.63
CA LEU A 137 -16.32 -13.65 20.82
C LEU A 137 -17.69 -13.79 21.47
N GLU A 138 -18.73 -13.38 20.77
CA GLU A 138 -20.08 -13.81 21.11
C GLU A 138 -20.04 -15.33 21.27
N ASP A 139 -20.57 -15.75 22.41
CA ASP A 139 -20.40 -17.09 22.95
C ASP A 139 -20.99 -18.11 21.98
N LEU A 140 -20.39 -19.31 21.92
CA LEU A 140 -20.83 -20.37 21.00
C LEU A 140 -22.28 -20.82 21.26
N GLY A 141 -22.89 -20.41 22.37
CA GLY A 141 -24.30 -20.60 22.69
C GLY A 141 -25.27 -20.10 21.60
N GLU A 142 -24.84 -19.16 20.76
CA GLU A 142 -25.64 -18.67 19.62
C GLU A 142 -25.85 -19.70 18.50
N LEU A 143 -24.99 -20.72 18.40
CA LEU A 143 -25.16 -21.78 17.40
C LEU A 143 -26.40 -22.65 17.66
N CYS A 144 -26.88 -22.68 18.90
CA CYS A 144 -28.07 -23.46 19.28
C CYS A 144 -29.39 -22.73 19.02
N ASP A 145 -29.36 -21.41 18.79
CA ASP A 145 -30.57 -20.60 18.62
C ASP A 145 -30.99 -20.50 17.14
N ARG A 146 -32.08 -21.18 16.79
CA ARG A 146 -32.64 -21.23 15.43
C ARG A 146 -33.03 -19.86 14.88
N ASP A 147 -33.38 -18.89 15.72
CA ASP A 147 -33.80 -17.58 15.25
C ASP A 147 -32.61 -16.75 14.75
N ILE A 148 -31.42 -16.98 15.30
CA ILE A 148 -30.18 -16.37 14.83
C ILE A 148 -29.84 -16.88 13.43
N TRP A 149 -29.93 -18.19 13.18
CA TRP A 149 -29.73 -18.78 11.84
C TRP A 149 -30.70 -18.20 10.80
N ARG A 150 -31.97 -18.02 11.18
CA ARG A 150 -32.98 -17.40 10.31
C ARG A 150 -32.64 -15.94 10.02
N ALA A 151 -32.19 -15.17 11.02
CA ALA A 151 -31.80 -13.77 10.84
C ALA A 151 -30.66 -13.60 9.82
N VAL A 152 -29.73 -14.57 9.73
CA VAL A 152 -28.67 -14.58 8.70
C VAL A 152 -29.02 -15.31 7.40
N ASN A 153 -30.28 -15.73 7.24
CA ASN A 153 -30.77 -16.51 6.10
C ASN A 153 -29.94 -17.79 5.84
N MET A 154 -29.59 -18.48 6.92
CA MET A 154 -28.90 -19.77 6.89
C MET A 154 -29.80 -20.87 7.44
N ARG A 155 -29.63 -22.07 6.91
CA ARG A 155 -30.37 -23.26 7.35
C ARG A 155 -29.38 -24.33 7.79
N PRO A 156 -29.43 -24.80 9.05
CA PRO A 156 -28.64 -25.95 9.45
C PRO A 156 -29.17 -27.19 8.73
N SER A 157 -28.26 -27.99 8.16
CA SER A 157 -28.56 -29.30 7.59
C SER A 157 -28.04 -30.35 8.55
N ILE A 158 -28.86 -31.35 8.91
CA ILE A 158 -28.53 -32.37 9.93
C ILE A 158 -27.14 -32.97 9.68
N ARG A 159 -26.85 -33.35 8.43
CA ARG A 159 -25.59 -34.00 8.02
C ARG A 159 -24.46 -33.05 7.67
N ALA A 160 -24.75 -31.77 7.45
CA ALA A 160 -23.75 -30.74 7.18
C ALA A 160 -23.73 -29.66 8.27
N THR A 161 -24.11 -30.03 9.50
CA THR A 161 -24.24 -29.09 10.62
C THR A 161 -22.89 -28.41 10.91
N GLY A 162 -21.78 -29.15 10.86
CA GLY A 162 -20.44 -28.59 11.05
C GLY A 162 -20.07 -27.56 9.98
N VAL A 163 -20.34 -27.85 8.70
CA VAL A 163 -20.10 -26.91 7.59
C VAL A 163 -20.99 -25.68 7.68
N ALA A 164 -22.26 -25.86 8.04
CA ALA A 164 -23.17 -24.76 8.27
C ALA A 164 -22.69 -23.89 9.45
N ALA A 165 -22.21 -24.49 10.53
CA ALA A 165 -21.68 -23.79 11.71
C ALA A 165 -20.39 -23.02 11.37
N PHE A 166 -19.55 -23.60 10.53
CA PHE A 166 -18.36 -22.93 10.00
C PHE A 166 -18.72 -21.72 9.11
N ALA A 167 -19.67 -21.88 8.19
CA ALA A 167 -20.18 -20.79 7.36
C ALA A 167 -20.79 -19.67 8.21
N PHE A 168 -21.57 -20.03 9.23
CA PHE A 168 -22.14 -19.09 10.20
C PHE A 168 -21.03 -18.33 10.94
N ARG A 169 -20.01 -19.04 11.41
CA ARG A 169 -18.90 -18.45 12.16
C ARG A 169 -18.06 -17.49 11.33
N ILE A 170 -17.80 -17.83 10.07
CA ILE A 170 -17.14 -16.89 9.16
C ILE A 170 -18.00 -15.64 9.03
N ARG A 171 -19.30 -15.82 8.77
CA ARG A 171 -20.23 -14.70 8.61
C ARG A 171 -20.29 -13.79 9.84
N SER A 172 -20.30 -14.32 11.06
CA SER A 172 -20.34 -13.52 12.28
C SER A 172 -19.07 -12.70 12.50
N LEU A 173 -17.92 -13.13 11.97
CA LEU A 173 -16.67 -12.39 12.04
C LEU A 173 -16.56 -11.27 10.98
N LEU A 174 -17.30 -11.36 9.88
CA LEU A 174 -17.22 -10.38 8.78
C LEU A 174 -17.55 -8.94 9.18
N PRO A 175 -18.60 -8.66 10.00
CA PRO A 175 -18.86 -7.31 10.49
C PRO A 175 -17.69 -6.73 11.29
N GLY A 176 -17.11 -7.52 12.21
CA GLY A 176 -15.95 -7.09 13.00
C GLY A 176 -14.71 -6.85 12.12
N TRP A 177 -14.46 -7.72 11.14
CA TRP A 177 -13.41 -7.52 10.15
C TRP A 177 -13.61 -6.22 9.35
N ALA A 178 -14.83 -5.94 8.88
CA ALA A 178 -15.12 -4.73 8.11
C ALA A 178 -15.07 -3.46 8.97
N ASP A 179 -15.49 -3.52 10.23
CA ASP A 179 -15.41 -2.41 11.19
C ASP A 179 -13.95 -2.03 11.47
N GLN A 180 -13.07 -3.00 11.67
CA GLN A 180 -11.64 -2.74 11.89
C GLN A 180 -10.99 -2.05 10.67
N TRP A 181 -11.30 -2.51 9.46
CA TRP A 181 -10.88 -1.82 8.24
C TRP A 181 -11.45 -0.40 8.15
N SER A 182 -12.73 -0.23 8.48
CA SER A 182 -13.39 1.08 8.44
C SER A 182 -12.74 2.06 9.42
N ARG A 183 -12.39 1.61 10.63
CA ARG A 183 -11.67 2.42 11.63
C ARG A 183 -10.28 2.84 11.17
N LEU A 184 -9.54 1.96 10.51
CA LEU A 184 -8.25 2.32 9.90
C LEU A 184 -8.44 3.43 8.88
N LEU A 185 -9.39 3.26 7.96
CA LEU A 185 -9.66 4.25 6.91
C LEU A 185 -10.16 5.57 7.50
N ASP A 186 -11.01 5.54 8.52
CA ASP A 186 -11.44 6.74 9.24
C ASP A 186 -10.26 7.49 9.86
N GLN A 187 -9.28 6.78 10.39
CA GLN A 187 -8.10 7.42 10.97
C GLN A 187 -7.14 7.97 9.92
N ILE A 188 -6.94 7.25 8.81
CA ILE A 188 -6.18 7.77 7.67
C ILE A 188 -6.85 9.05 7.15
N ASP A 189 -8.17 9.01 6.93
CA ASP A 189 -8.93 10.18 6.45
C ASP A 189 -8.84 11.37 7.43
N ARG A 190 -8.83 11.12 8.75
CA ARG A 190 -8.64 12.16 9.78
C ARG A 190 -7.26 12.81 9.71
N VAL A 191 -6.20 12.01 9.57
CA VAL A 191 -4.82 12.52 9.46
C VAL A 191 -4.68 13.32 8.16
N LEU A 192 -5.17 12.79 7.04
CA LEU A 192 -5.16 13.50 5.76
C LEU A 192 -5.98 14.79 5.76
N SER A 193 -7.13 14.82 6.46
CA SER A 193 -7.98 16.01 6.54
C SER A 193 -7.37 17.11 7.40
N ALA A 194 -6.68 16.75 8.49
CA ALA A 194 -5.94 17.70 9.32
C ALA A 194 -4.81 18.36 8.53
N ASP A 195 -4.12 17.57 7.71
CA ASP A 195 -3.08 18.07 6.82
C ASP A 195 -3.66 18.99 5.73
N LEU A 196 -4.82 18.67 5.14
CA LEU A 196 -5.47 19.55 4.17
C LEU A 196 -5.85 20.93 4.76
N ALA A 197 -6.36 20.97 6.00
CA ALA A 197 -6.64 22.23 6.68
C ALA A 197 -5.37 23.07 6.85
N THR A 198 -4.24 22.40 7.10
CA THR A 198 -2.92 23.02 7.25
C THR A 198 -2.37 23.51 5.89
N ILE A 199 -2.59 22.76 4.81
CA ILE A 199 -2.24 23.16 3.43
C ILE A 199 -3.06 24.37 2.97
N LEU A 200 -4.31 24.50 3.42
CA LEU A 200 -5.16 25.63 3.05
C LEU A 200 -4.73 26.93 3.74
N ASP A 201 -4.02 26.87 4.87
CA ASP A 201 -3.46 28.06 5.50
C ASP A 201 -2.27 28.64 4.70
N PRO A 202 -2.27 29.94 4.32
CA PRO A 202 -1.23 30.52 3.48
C PRO A 202 0.17 30.54 4.10
N ALA A 203 0.28 30.58 5.44
CA ALA A 203 1.56 30.61 6.13
C ALA A 203 2.14 29.19 6.19
N SER A 204 1.35 28.22 6.67
CA SER A 204 1.75 26.81 6.71
C SER A 204 1.98 26.21 5.32
N ARG A 205 1.23 26.65 4.29
CA ARG A 205 1.44 26.19 2.90
C ARG A 205 2.85 26.45 2.38
N ARG A 206 3.48 27.58 2.75
CA ARG A 206 4.85 27.89 2.32
C ARG A 206 5.90 27.01 2.99
N GLU A 207 5.61 26.59 4.22
CA GLU A 207 6.44 25.69 5.01
C GLU A 207 6.28 24.23 4.54
N ILE A 208 5.07 23.81 4.16
CA ILE A 208 4.79 22.48 3.61
C ILE A 208 5.31 22.33 2.16
N MET A 209 5.20 23.37 1.33
CA MET A 209 5.68 23.34 -0.06
C MET A 209 7.22 23.27 -0.18
N VAL A 210 7.92 23.71 0.85
CA VAL A 210 9.36 23.54 0.99
C VAL A 210 9.52 22.54 2.09
N ASP A 211 9.37 21.25 1.75
CA ASP A 211 9.70 20.14 2.67
C ASP A 211 10.92 20.59 3.46
N GLY A 212 10.76 20.77 4.77
CA GLY A 212 11.85 21.24 5.63
C GLY A 212 13.06 20.32 5.46
N SER A 213 14.16 20.61 6.15
CA SER A 213 15.35 19.72 6.16
C SER A 213 15.04 18.23 6.41
N ASP A 214 13.87 17.93 6.96
CA ASP A 214 13.44 16.63 7.45
C ASP A 214 12.60 15.80 6.44
N LEU A 215 12.26 16.32 5.25
CA LEU A 215 11.57 15.57 4.16
C LEU A 215 10.31 14.78 4.55
N ARG A 216 9.61 15.19 5.63
CA ARG A 216 8.58 14.39 6.30
C ARG A 216 7.36 14.13 5.44
N LEU A 217 6.97 15.09 4.59
CA LEU A 217 5.81 14.92 3.71
C LEU A 217 6.14 13.97 2.56
N SER A 218 7.38 14.00 2.05
CA SER A 218 7.86 13.06 1.03
C SER A 218 7.87 11.60 1.51
N GLU A 219 8.03 11.34 2.82
CA GLU A 219 7.95 9.98 3.38
C GLU A 219 6.50 9.58 3.72
N PHE A 220 5.70 10.53 4.23
CA PHE A 220 4.36 10.28 4.73
C PHE A 220 3.38 9.83 3.63
N TYR A 221 3.23 10.59 2.53
CA TYR A 221 2.23 10.25 1.51
C TYR A 221 2.51 8.93 0.79
N PRO A 222 3.75 8.60 0.40
CA PRO A 222 4.06 7.27 -0.15
C PRO A 222 3.79 6.14 0.85
N ALA A 223 4.08 6.34 2.14
CA ALA A 223 3.76 5.34 3.16
C ALA A 223 2.23 5.10 3.27
N VAL A 224 1.41 6.16 3.27
CA VAL A 224 -0.05 6.06 3.24
C VAL A 224 -0.53 5.31 2.00
N LEU A 225 -0.02 5.65 0.81
CA LEU A 225 -0.39 4.96 -0.44
C LEU A 225 -0.03 3.47 -0.39
N GLN A 226 1.12 3.12 0.17
CA GLN A 226 1.55 1.74 0.30
C GLN A 226 0.68 0.96 1.30
N ILE A 227 0.31 1.57 2.43
CA ILE A 227 -0.63 0.97 3.38
C ILE A 227 -1.99 0.71 2.72
N LEU A 228 -2.53 1.71 2.00
CA LEU A 228 -3.80 1.58 1.28
C LEU A 228 -3.75 0.49 0.20
N ARG A 229 -2.61 0.35 -0.49
CA ARG A 229 -2.41 -0.72 -1.47
C ARG A 229 -2.40 -2.10 -0.82
N ILE A 230 -1.62 -2.29 0.24
CA ILE A 230 -1.56 -3.55 0.98
C ILE A 230 -2.96 -3.88 1.55
N ALA A 231 -3.68 -2.89 2.06
CA ALA A 231 -5.05 -3.06 2.54
C ALA A 231 -5.99 -3.57 1.44
N ALA A 232 -5.95 -2.97 0.25
CA ALA A 232 -6.75 -3.41 -0.89
C ALA A 232 -6.41 -4.85 -1.30
N ASP A 233 -5.11 -5.18 -1.38
CA ASP A 233 -4.64 -6.52 -1.73
C ASP A 233 -5.13 -7.56 -0.72
N TRP A 234 -5.01 -7.31 0.59
CA TRP A 234 -5.48 -8.23 1.63
C TRP A 234 -6.99 -8.40 1.67
N ILE A 235 -7.75 -7.33 1.43
CA ILE A 235 -9.21 -7.42 1.32
C ILE A 235 -9.60 -8.29 0.13
N GLN A 236 -8.97 -8.08 -1.03
CA GLN A 236 -9.21 -8.86 -2.24
C GLN A 236 -8.83 -10.32 -2.04
N GLU A 237 -7.63 -10.58 -1.50
CA GLU A 237 -7.14 -11.92 -1.15
C GLU A 237 -8.13 -12.65 -0.24
N SER A 238 -8.62 -12.00 0.82
CA SER A 238 -9.58 -12.64 1.74
C SER A 238 -10.91 -13.04 1.08
N MET A 239 -11.36 -12.30 0.05
CA MET A 239 -12.57 -12.60 -0.70
C MET A 239 -12.33 -13.74 -1.71
N ASP A 240 -11.18 -13.72 -2.37
CA ASP A 240 -10.78 -14.77 -3.31
C ASP A 240 -10.53 -16.09 -2.59
N ASP A 241 -9.91 -16.06 -1.40
CA ASP A 241 -9.69 -17.24 -0.55
C ASP A 241 -11.01 -17.86 -0.08
N LEU A 242 -12.00 -17.04 0.31
CA LEU A 242 -13.33 -17.56 0.66
C LEU A 242 -13.96 -18.25 -0.55
N ARG A 243 -13.88 -17.62 -1.73
CA ARG A 243 -14.44 -18.20 -2.96
C ARG A 243 -13.78 -19.53 -3.29
N TRP A 244 -12.44 -19.57 -3.28
CA TRP A 244 -11.68 -20.77 -3.57
C TRP A 244 -11.97 -21.90 -2.58
N MET A 245 -12.01 -21.59 -1.29
CA MET A 245 -12.36 -22.57 -0.25
C MET A 245 -13.79 -23.12 -0.43
N VAL A 246 -14.76 -22.27 -0.78
CA VAL A 246 -16.14 -22.72 -1.03
C VAL A 246 -16.23 -23.61 -2.27
N ASP A 247 -15.51 -23.25 -3.33
CA ASP A 247 -15.48 -24.05 -4.56
C ASP A 247 -14.79 -25.40 -4.33
N ASP A 248 -13.71 -25.42 -3.54
CA ASP A 248 -13.01 -26.64 -3.11
C ASP A 248 -13.90 -27.52 -2.23
N MET A 249 -14.56 -26.94 -1.22
CA MET A 249 -15.57 -27.65 -0.43
C MET A 249 -16.69 -28.21 -1.32
N GLN A 250 -17.17 -27.44 -2.29
CA GLN A 250 -18.25 -27.92 -3.16
C GLN A 250 -17.79 -29.12 -4.00
N ARG A 251 -16.54 -29.11 -4.48
CA ARG A 251 -15.95 -30.23 -5.21
C ARG A 251 -15.79 -31.45 -4.31
N LEU A 252 -15.24 -31.27 -3.11
CA LEU A 252 -15.12 -32.35 -2.14
C LEU A 252 -16.52 -32.89 -1.82
N TYR A 253 -17.44 -32.09 -1.30
CA TYR A 253 -18.74 -32.56 -0.82
C TYR A 253 -19.68 -33.11 -1.91
N PHE A 254 -19.61 -32.61 -3.15
CA PHE A 254 -20.66 -32.85 -4.16
C PHE A 254 -20.15 -33.28 -5.53
N SER A 255 -18.86 -33.60 -5.72
CA SER A 255 -18.39 -34.11 -7.01
C SER A 255 -19.08 -35.44 -7.34
N PRO A 256 -19.76 -35.55 -8.50
CA PRO A 256 -20.27 -36.83 -8.96
C PRO A 256 -19.11 -37.76 -9.30
N ASN A 257 -19.20 -39.03 -8.89
CA ASN A 257 -18.32 -40.11 -9.37
C ASN A 257 -18.55 -40.31 -10.88
N THR A 258 -17.95 -39.49 -11.73
CA THR A 258 -18.05 -39.66 -13.19
C THR A 258 -16.90 -40.45 -13.79
N ASP A 259 -15.74 -40.48 -13.12
CA ASP A 259 -14.57 -41.24 -13.56
C ASP A 259 -14.15 -42.16 -12.43
N GLY A 260 -13.74 -43.39 -12.74
CA GLY A 260 -13.39 -44.46 -11.78
C GLY A 260 -12.22 -44.15 -10.83
N ASP A 261 -11.82 -42.89 -10.69
CA ASP A 261 -10.97 -42.42 -9.61
C ASP A 261 -11.81 -42.18 -8.36
N SER A 262 -11.50 -42.96 -7.33
CA SER A 262 -12.20 -43.04 -6.05
C SER A 262 -12.01 -41.81 -5.17
N PHE A 263 -12.37 -40.61 -5.64
CA PHE A 263 -12.72 -39.53 -4.71
C PHE A 263 -14.17 -39.73 -4.28
N ALA A 264 -14.34 -40.43 -3.16
CA ALA A 264 -15.64 -40.76 -2.58
C ALA A 264 -16.56 -39.53 -2.54
N THR A 265 -17.69 -39.60 -3.25
CA THR A 265 -18.79 -38.65 -3.05
C THR A 265 -19.19 -38.70 -1.57
N PHE A 266 -19.12 -37.57 -0.87
CA PHE A 266 -19.27 -37.47 0.61
C PHE A 266 -20.73 -37.60 1.07
N LEU A 267 -21.65 -37.86 0.14
CA LEU A 267 -23.05 -38.17 0.41
C LEU A 267 -23.23 -39.69 0.27
N PRO A 268 -23.79 -40.39 1.27
CA PRO A 268 -24.01 -41.84 1.17
C PRO A 268 -24.80 -42.16 -0.09
N SER A 269 -24.29 -43.09 -0.90
CA SER A 269 -24.89 -43.56 -2.17
C SER A 269 -26.31 -44.17 -2.04
N GLY A 270 -26.92 -44.10 -0.86
CA GLY A 270 -28.27 -44.58 -0.56
C GLY A 270 -29.29 -43.48 -0.20
N LEU A 271 -28.95 -42.19 -0.34
CA LEU A 271 -29.94 -41.12 -0.21
C LEU A 271 -30.86 -41.06 -1.44
N ASP A 272 -32.14 -40.78 -1.22
CA ASP A 272 -33.04 -40.40 -2.30
C ASP A 272 -32.47 -39.16 -3.01
N VAL A 273 -32.45 -39.17 -4.35
CA VAL A 273 -31.92 -38.10 -5.20
C VAL A 273 -32.48 -36.74 -4.79
N ASN A 274 -33.77 -36.70 -4.41
CA ASN A 274 -34.43 -35.48 -3.95
C ASN A 274 -33.82 -34.90 -2.66
N SER A 275 -33.37 -35.75 -1.74
CA SER A 275 -32.78 -35.34 -0.46
C SER A 275 -31.33 -34.87 -0.61
N GLN A 276 -30.60 -35.42 -1.58
CA GLN A 276 -29.27 -34.99 -1.98
C GLN A 276 -29.30 -33.61 -2.64
N ASP A 277 -30.24 -33.40 -3.57
CA ASP A 277 -30.44 -32.10 -4.23
C ASP A 277 -30.86 -31.01 -3.22
N ALA A 278 -31.71 -31.35 -2.25
CA ALA A 278 -32.08 -30.44 -1.17
C ALA A 278 -30.88 -30.04 -0.30
N ALA A 279 -29.98 -30.97 0.02
CA ALA A 279 -28.76 -30.69 0.80
C ALA A 279 -27.78 -29.79 0.02
N ILE A 280 -27.60 -30.07 -1.28
CA ILE A 280 -26.80 -29.23 -2.19
C ILE A 280 -27.37 -27.81 -2.26
N ALA A 281 -28.69 -27.68 -2.39
CA ALA A 281 -29.36 -26.39 -2.45
C ALA A 281 -29.16 -25.58 -1.17
N VAL A 282 -29.28 -26.22 0.01
CA VAL A 282 -29.04 -25.59 1.31
C VAL A 282 -27.58 -25.16 1.47
N PHE A 283 -26.61 -26.01 1.09
CA PHE A 283 -25.19 -25.66 1.10
C PHE A 283 -24.91 -24.42 0.24
N LYS A 284 -25.37 -24.45 -1.02
CA LYS A 284 -25.19 -23.33 -1.95
C LYS A 284 -25.85 -22.06 -1.42
N GLN A 285 -27.05 -22.15 -0.87
CA GLN A 285 -27.74 -21.02 -0.26
C GLN A 285 -26.93 -20.41 0.89
N ASN A 286 -26.48 -21.22 1.85
CA ASN A 286 -25.72 -20.77 3.01
C ASN A 286 -24.43 -20.07 2.60
N TRP A 287 -23.64 -20.69 1.71
CA TRP A 287 -22.38 -20.11 1.27
C TRP A 287 -22.55 -18.92 0.34
N ASN A 288 -23.60 -18.87 -0.48
CA ASN A 288 -23.94 -17.66 -1.25
C ASN A 288 -24.31 -16.51 -0.32
N SER A 289 -24.98 -16.78 0.81
CA SER A 289 -25.22 -15.78 1.85
C SER A 289 -23.91 -15.25 2.43
N VAL A 290 -22.93 -16.11 2.78
CA VAL A 290 -21.60 -15.67 3.27
C VAL A 290 -20.85 -14.86 2.21
N LYS A 291 -20.71 -15.41 0.99
CA LYS A 291 -19.97 -14.78 -0.12
C LYS A 291 -20.55 -13.41 -0.46
N SER A 292 -21.87 -13.31 -0.60
CA SER A 292 -22.52 -12.03 -0.91
C SER A 292 -22.34 -11.00 0.21
N HIS A 293 -22.38 -11.43 1.47
CA HIS A 293 -22.14 -10.55 2.62
C HIS A 293 -20.71 -10.03 2.66
N GLN A 294 -19.72 -10.92 2.48
CA GLN A 294 -18.31 -10.50 2.41
C GLN A 294 -18.06 -9.59 1.21
N GLN A 295 -18.57 -9.95 0.03
CA GLN A 295 -18.41 -9.13 -1.18
C GLN A 295 -19.02 -7.74 -1.02
N ARG A 296 -20.17 -7.63 -0.36
CA ARG A 296 -20.80 -6.32 -0.09
C ARG A 296 -19.90 -5.45 0.79
N LEU A 297 -19.36 -6.01 1.87
CA LEU A 297 -18.48 -5.29 2.79
C LEU A 297 -17.13 -4.97 2.13
N GLY A 298 -16.50 -5.95 1.50
CA GLY A 298 -15.21 -5.80 0.79
C GLY A 298 -15.28 -4.79 -0.34
N LYS A 299 -16.32 -4.82 -1.19
CA LYS A 299 -16.50 -3.82 -2.27
C LYS A 299 -16.66 -2.41 -1.73
N ALA A 300 -17.38 -2.23 -0.62
CA ALA A 300 -17.54 -0.92 0.00
C ALA A 300 -16.18 -0.38 0.50
N LEU A 301 -15.37 -1.23 1.14
CA LEU A 301 -14.02 -0.89 1.61
C LEU A 301 -13.07 -0.59 0.45
N LEU A 302 -13.04 -1.43 -0.59
CA LEU A 302 -12.22 -1.22 -1.79
C LEU A 302 -12.58 0.08 -2.52
N ALA A 303 -13.87 0.38 -2.65
CA ALA A 303 -14.32 1.63 -3.25
C ALA A 303 -13.87 2.85 -2.44
N ARG A 304 -13.86 2.75 -1.11
CA ARG A 304 -13.34 3.80 -0.22
C ARG A 304 -11.82 3.95 -0.37
N ILE A 305 -11.07 2.86 -0.32
CA ILE A 305 -9.61 2.86 -0.52
C ILE A 305 -9.24 3.51 -1.86
N ALA A 306 -9.90 3.13 -2.95
CA ALA A 306 -9.63 3.70 -4.27
C ALA A 306 -9.89 5.21 -4.33
N ARG A 307 -10.89 5.72 -3.60
CA ARG A 307 -11.14 7.17 -3.47
C ARG A 307 -10.03 7.85 -2.67
N THR A 308 -9.68 7.31 -1.51
CA THR A 308 -8.61 7.87 -0.66
C THR A 308 -7.26 7.85 -1.38
N GLN A 309 -6.92 6.77 -2.11
CA GLN A 309 -5.70 6.70 -2.93
C GLN A 309 -5.65 7.81 -3.97
N LYS A 310 -6.74 8.04 -4.73
CA LYS A 310 -6.81 9.12 -5.72
C LYS A 310 -6.67 10.50 -5.09
N GLN A 311 -7.25 10.71 -3.91
CA GLN A 311 -7.12 11.97 -3.17
C GLN A 311 -5.68 12.21 -2.73
N VAL A 312 -5.03 11.20 -2.15
CA VAL A 312 -3.63 11.28 -1.72
C VAL A 312 -2.70 11.47 -2.91
N GLU A 313 -2.92 10.78 -4.02
CA GLU A 313 -2.12 10.90 -5.23
C GLU A 313 -2.23 12.31 -5.84
N SER A 314 -3.46 12.82 -5.97
CA SER A 314 -3.69 14.19 -6.43
C SER A 314 -3.07 15.24 -5.49
N LEU A 315 -3.09 15.01 -4.18
CA LEU A 315 -2.51 15.92 -3.20
C LEU A 315 -0.98 15.93 -3.28
N LYS A 316 -0.38 14.74 -3.31
CA LYS A 316 1.06 14.53 -3.49
C LYS A 316 1.55 15.18 -4.79
N ASP A 317 0.86 14.97 -5.90
CA ASP A 317 1.22 15.57 -7.19
C ASP A 317 1.06 17.10 -7.17
N GLY A 318 0.00 17.61 -6.55
CA GLY A 318 -0.21 19.04 -6.36
C GLY A 318 0.93 19.69 -5.56
N MET A 319 1.36 19.04 -4.49
CA MET A 319 2.48 19.49 -3.65
C MET A 319 3.81 19.47 -4.40
N PHE A 320 4.16 18.36 -5.07
CA PHE A 320 5.42 18.26 -5.81
C PHE A 320 5.51 19.22 -7.00
N ASN A 321 4.40 19.44 -7.71
CA ASN A 321 4.35 20.47 -8.75
C ASN A 321 4.61 21.86 -8.17
N ALA A 322 4.04 22.16 -7.00
CA ALA A 322 4.23 23.44 -6.33
C ALA A 322 5.67 23.60 -5.80
N THR A 323 6.28 22.53 -5.26
CA THR A 323 7.69 22.49 -4.85
C THR A 323 8.61 22.70 -6.04
N SER A 324 8.37 22.04 -7.17
CA SER A 324 9.14 22.21 -8.41
C SER A 324 9.08 23.65 -8.93
N VAL A 325 7.91 24.30 -8.90
CA VAL A 325 7.78 25.72 -9.26
C VAL A 325 8.56 26.61 -8.29
N ASN A 326 8.55 26.30 -7.00
CA ASN A 326 9.29 27.09 -6.01
C ASN A 326 10.81 26.90 -6.15
N GLU A 327 11.27 25.68 -6.44
CA GLU A 327 12.66 25.38 -6.75
C GLU A 327 13.11 26.11 -8.02
N ALA A 328 12.29 26.12 -9.07
CA ALA A 328 12.57 26.89 -10.29
C ALA A 328 12.66 28.40 -10.01
N LYS A 329 11.79 28.94 -9.15
CA LYS A 329 11.86 30.35 -8.71
C LYS A 329 13.15 30.63 -7.92
N LYS A 330 13.52 29.77 -6.96
CA LYS A 330 14.77 29.91 -6.20
C LYS A 330 15.98 29.83 -7.13
N SER A 331 15.99 28.91 -8.08
CA SER A 331 17.05 28.80 -9.10
C SER A 331 17.15 30.05 -9.97
N THR A 332 16.00 30.63 -10.36
CA THR A 332 15.97 31.91 -11.10
C THR A 332 16.54 33.07 -10.28
N GLN A 333 16.20 33.14 -8.99
CA GLN A 333 16.75 34.15 -8.07
C GLN A 333 18.26 33.96 -7.87
N LEU A 334 18.71 32.72 -7.72
CA LEU A 334 20.14 32.39 -7.62
C LEU A 334 20.88 32.80 -8.89
N ASN A 335 20.31 32.54 -10.06
CA ASN A 335 20.87 32.98 -11.34
C ASN A 335 20.97 34.52 -11.42
N HIS A 336 20.00 35.24 -10.87
CA HIS A 336 20.06 36.70 -10.78
C HIS A 336 21.19 37.18 -9.85
N TYR A 337 21.39 36.53 -8.70
CA TYR A 337 22.51 36.86 -7.82
C TYR A 337 23.87 36.59 -8.46
N ILE A 338 24.03 35.47 -9.18
CA ILE A 338 25.25 35.19 -9.95
C ILE A 338 25.48 36.30 -10.98
N PHE A 339 24.43 36.70 -11.70
CA PHE A 339 24.54 37.77 -12.70
C PHE A 339 24.98 39.11 -12.09
N VAL A 340 24.37 39.53 -10.97
CA VAL A 340 24.76 40.78 -10.29
C VAL A 340 26.20 40.69 -9.78
N PHE A 341 26.59 39.55 -9.19
CA PHE A 341 27.95 39.32 -8.69
C PHE A 341 28.99 39.35 -9.82
N THR A 342 28.70 38.74 -10.97
CA THR A 342 29.62 38.76 -12.12
C THR A 342 29.76 40.16 -12.69
N VAL A 343 28.67 40.94 -12.80
CA VAL A 343 28.74 42.35 -13.25
C VAL A 343 29.63 43.18 -12.33
N ILE A 344 29.44 43.08 -11.01
CA ILE A 344 30.26 43.82 -10.04
C ILE A 344 31.73 43.39 -10.16
N THR A 345 31.99 42.09 -10.28
CA THR A 345 33.36 41.55 -10.39
C THR A 345 34.05 42.03 -11.67
N ILE A 346 33.36 42.02 -12.81
CA ILE A 346 33.93 42.49 -14.08
C ILE A 346 34.26 43.99 -14.01
N ILE A 347 33.47 44.79 -13.29
CA ILE A 347 33.76 46.22 -13.08
C ILE A 347 34.93 46.41 -12.12
N TYR A 348 34.95 45.69 -11.00
CA TYR A 348 35.86 45.98 -9.90
C TYR A 348 37.26 45.38 -10.07
N LEU A 349 37.37 44.25 -10.78
CA LEU A 349 38.64 43.53 -10.95
C LEU A 349 39.66 44.33 -11.78
N PRO A 350 39.30 44.94 -12.94
CA PRO A 350 40.21 45.83 -13.67
C PRO A 350 40.56 47.09 -12.86
N LEU A 351 39.60 47.68 -12.16
CA LEU A 351 39.78 48.85 -11.31
C LEU A 351 40.80 48.58 -10.19
N SER A 352 40.66 47.44 -9.53
CA SER A 352 41.57 46.99 -8.48
C SER A 352 42.98 46.74 -9.04
N PHE A 353 43.10 46.10 -10.20
CA PHE A 353 44.37 45.88 -10.87
C PHE A 353 45.10 47.20 -11.18
N ILE A 354 44.36 48.19 -11.71
CA ILE A 354 44.90 49.52 -11.98
C ILE A 354 45.36 50.20 -10.69
N SER A 355 44.54 50.16 -9.63
CA SER A 355 44.93 50.70 -8.32
C SER A 355 46.22 50.07 -7.81
N THR A 356 46.35 48.74 -7.92
CA THR A 356 47.55 48.02 -7.47
C THR A 356 48.79 48.39 -8.30
N LEU A 357 48.65 48.59 -9.61
CA LEU A 357 49.74 49.03 -10.48
C LEU A 357 50.23 50.44 -10.12
N PHE A 358 49.34 51.34 -9.73
CA PHE A 358 49.72 52.68 -9.28
C PHE A 358 50.39 52.70 -7.90
N THR A 359 50.04 51.75 -7.01
CA THR A 359 50.71 51.60 -5.71
C THR A 359 52.05 50.86 -5.78
N LEU A 360 52.36 50.19 -6.88
CA LEU A 360 53.64 49.49 -7.05
C LEU A 360 54.76 50.51 -7.23
N GLU A 361 55.67 50.61 -6.25
CA GLU A 361 56.86 51.48 -6.24
C GLU A 361 57.87 51.18 -7.36
N LEU A 362 57.60 50.19 -8.22
CA LEU A 362 58.41 49.87 -9.40
C LEU A 362 58.46 51.02 -10.42
N PHE A 363 57.58 52.02 -10.30
CA PHE A 363 57.50 53.19 -11.20
C PHE A 363 57.96 54.51 -10.56
N THR A 364 58.47 54.49 -9.33
CA THR A 364 58.84 55.72 -8.61
C THR A 364 60.32 56.13 -8.72
N TRP A 365 61.15 55.49 -9.55
CA TRP A 365 62.58 55.82 -9.60
C TRP A 365 63.18 56.08 -10.99
N GLU A 366 63.94 57.19 -11.03
CA GLU A 366 64.89 57.74 -12.00
C GLU A 366 64.43 58.27 -13.38
N ASP A 367 64.31 59.61 -13.43
CA ASP A 367 64.88 60.51 -14.44
C ASP A 367 64.83 60.11 -15.94
N SER A 368 63.70 60.38 -16.58
CA SER A 368 63.64 61.20 -17.81
C SER A 368 62.22 61.30 -18.41
N ARG A 369 61.74 62.54 -18.52
CA ARG A 369 60.54 63.03 -19.24
C ARG A 369 59.18 62.60 -18.69
N GLN A 370 58.50 63.59 -18.08
CA GLN A 370 57.03 63.74 -17.92
C GLN A 370 56.19 63.16 -19.08
N VAL A 371 56.72 63.10 -20.30
CA VAL A 371 56.07 62.53 -21.50
C VAL A 371 55.80 61.02 -21.35
N ARG A 372 56.63 60.24 -20.65
CA ARG A 372 56.45 58.78 -20.51
C ARG A 372 55.41 58.42 -19.43
N SER A 373 55.33 59.20 -18.35
CA SER A 373 54.26 59.08 -17.34
C SER A 373 52.88 59.42 -17.94
N PHE A 374 52.79 60.46 -18.77
CA PHE A 374 51.54 60.80 -19.47
C PHE A 374 51.13 59.72 -20.48
N GLN A 375 52.09 59.15 -21.24
CA GLN A 375 51.84 58.05 -22.17
C GLN A 375 51.40 56.76 -21.46
N PHE A 376 51.97 56.45 -20.30
CA PHE A 376 51.59 55.29 -19.50
C PHE A 376 50.24 55.47 -18.81
N ALA A 377 49.97 56.66 -18.26
CA ALA A 377 48.67 57.00 -17.69
C ALA A 377 47.58 56.96 -18.76
N THR A 378 47.86 57.42 -19.98
CA THR A 378 46.91 57.35 -21.10
C THR A 378 46.70 55.94 -21.60
N THR A 379 47.72 55.08 -21.74
CA THR A 379 47.52 53.68 -22.15
C THR A 379 46.76 52.88 -21.11
N ILE A 380 47.05 53.06 -19.82
CA ILE A 380 46.27 52.42 -18.75
C ILE A 380 44.82 52.89 -18.76
N THR A 381 44.59 54.20 -18.90
CA THR A 381 43.23 54.75 -18.97
C THR A 381 42.48 54.23 -20.19
N LEU A 382 43.16 54.11 -21.34
CA LEU A 382 42.56 53.62 -22.58
C LEU A 382 42.27 52.12 -22.54
N VAL A 383 43.16 51.32 -21.93
CA VAL A 383 42.91 49.91 -21.65
C VAL A 383 41.76 49.74 -20.65
N ALA A 384 41.69 50.57 -19.61
CA ALA A 384 40.58 50.56 -18.65
C ALA A 384 39.24 50.86 -19.35
N ILE A 385 39.17 51.95 -20.11
CA ILE A 385 37.98 52.33 -20.89
C ILE A 385 37.62 51.23 -21.89
N GLY A 386 38.61 50.67 -22.60
CA GLY A 386 38.39 49.55 -23.52
C GLY A 386 37.81 48.32 -22.82
N THR A 387 38.31 47.99 -21.62
CA THR A 387 37.82 46.88 -20.80
C THR A 387 36.38 47.14 -20.32
N TYR A 388 36.04 48.38 -19.96
CA TYR A 388 34.68 48.76 -19.58
C TYR A 388 33.70 48.74 -20.76
N VAL A 389 34.11 49.24 -21.93
CA VAL A 389 33.29 49.22 -23.14
C VAL A 389 33.06 47.77 -23.59
N PHE A 390 34.10 46.94 -23.54
CA PHE A 390 34.00 45.52 -23.89
C PHE A 390 33.16 44.74 -22.88
N SER A 391 33.32 45.02 -21.59
CA SER A 391 32.46 44.47 -20.52
C SER A 391 31.00 44.89 -20.69
N GLY A 392 30.74 46.19 -20.92
CA GLY A 392 29.40 46.71 -21.18
C GLY A 392 28.77 46.10 -22.43
N PHE A 393 29.57 45.86 -23.48
CA PHE A 393 29.14 45.13 -24.66
C PHE A 393 28.79 43.67 -24.36
N LEU A 394 29.59 42.96 -23.55
CA LEU A 394 29.31 41.59 -23.10
C LEU A 394 28.04 41.51 -22.24
N VAL A 395 27.83 42.46 -21.33
CA VAL A 395 26.62 42.54 -20.50
C VAL A 395 25.40 42.83 -21.37
N TRP A 396 25.50 43.77 -22.31
CA TRP A 396 24.44 44.07 -23.25
C TRP A 396 24.11 42.88 -24.18
N PHE A 397 25.14 42.15 -24.63
CA PHE A 397 24.99 40.96 -25.45
C PHE A 397 24.34 39.80 -24.68
N THR A 398 24.71 39.60 -23.41
CA THR A 398 24.12 38.57 -22.53
C THR A 398 22.71 38.95 -22.04
N GLN A 399 22.34 40.23 -22.02
CA GLN A 399 20.97 40.71 -21.73
C GLN A 399 20.04 40.71 -22.96
N ARG A 400 20.56 40.55 -24.17
CA ARG A 400 19.74 40.45 -25.41
C ARG A 400 18.95 39.15 -25.68
N PRO A 401 19.04 38.01 -24.93
CA PRO A 401 18.31 36.80 -25.31
C PRO A 401 16.79 36.85 -25.02
N THR A 402 16.26 37.88 -24.36
CA THR A 402 14.80 38.05 -24.16
C THR A 402 14.10 38.71 -25.35
N ALA A 403 14.78 39.59 -26.10
CA ALA A 403 14.20 40.25 -27.29
C ALA A 403 14.10 39.28 -28.48
N LEU A 404 15.15 38.49 -28.72
CA LEU A 404 15.17 37.47 -29.79
C LEU A 404 14.18 36.33 -29.51
N GLY A 405 13.99 35.96 -28.23
CA GLY A 405 13.00 34.94 -27.84
C GLY A 405 11.54 35.38 -28.01
N ALA A 406 11.24 36.66 -27.82
CA ALA A 406 9.89 37.22 -28.03
C ALA A 406 9.54 37.27 -29.53
N GLU A 407 10.51 37.62 -30.38
CA GLU A 407 10.32 37.68 -31.83
C GLU A 407 10.22 36.28 -32.46
N LEU A 408 11.01 35.31 -31.97
CA LEU A 408 10.89 33.90 -32.37
C LEU A 408 9.56 33.28 -31.94
N ARG A 409 9.02 33.63 -30.76
CA ARG A 409 7.68 33.19 -30.33
C ARG A 409 6.58 33.81 -31.18
N ALA A 410 6.70 35.09 -31.53
CA ALA A 410 5.75 35.75 -32.44
C ALA A 410 5.78 35.10 -33.84
N HIS A 411 6.97 34.80 -34.37
CA HIS A 411 7.10 34.08 -35.64
C HIS A 411 6.61 32.63 -35.58
N LEU A 412 6.84 31.91 -34.48
CA LEU A 412 6.36 30.55 -34.27
C LEU A 412 4.83 30.51 -34.12
N GLU A 413 4.20 31.50 -33.48
CA GLU A 413 2.74 31.59 -33.41
C GLU A 413 2.11 31.89 -34.79
N VAL A 414 2.72 32.76 -35.58
CA VAL A 414 2.27 33.02 -36.97
C VAL A 414 2.45 31.77 -37.84
N PHE A 415 3.57 31.06 -37.69
CA PHE A 415 3.82 29.80 -38.41
C PHE A 415 2.84 28.69 -37.99
N ARG A 416 2.53 28.57 -36.69
CA ARG A 416 1.54 27.63 -36.14
C ARG A 416 0.13 27.92 -36.64
N ARG A 417 -0.28 29.20 -36.71
CA ARG A 417 -1.58 29.59 -37.30
C ARG A 417 -1.66 29.29 -38.80
N ARG A 418 -0.56 29.47 -39.56
CA ARG A 418 -0.49 29.09 -40.98
C ARG A 418 -0.55 27.57 -41.19
N MET A 419 0.12 26.78 -40.36
CA MET A 419 0.07 25.31 -40.40
C MET A 419 -1.32 24.75 -40.10
N LEU A 420 -2.00 25.28 -39.07
CA LEU A 420 -3.39 24.90 -38.76
C LEU A 420 -4.37 25.35 -39.85
N GLY A 421 -4.12 26.48 -40.51
CA GLY A 421 -4.88 26.91 -41.70
C GLY A 421 -4.68 26.03 -42.93
N TRP A 422 -3.47 25.48 -43.12
CA TRP A 422 -3.15 24.54 -44.21
C TRP A 422 -3.79 23.16 -44.00
N SER A 423 -3.84 22.69 -42.76
CA SER A 423 -4.55 21.45 -42.39
C SER A 423 -6.05 21.53 -42.67
N ARG A 424 -6.67 22.70 -42.46
CA ARG A 424 -8.12 22.91 -42.71
C ARG A 424 -8.49 23.04 -44.20
N ARG A 425 -7.56 23.42 -45.08
CA ARG A 425 -7.80 23.51 -46.53
C ARG A 425 -7.63 22.18 -47.28
N ARG A 426 -6.98 21.18 -46.68
CA ARG A 426 -6.92 19.82 -47.27
C ARG A 426 -8.13 18.94 -46.93
N GLY A 427 -8.97 19.33 -45.97
CA GLY A 427 -10.19 18.58 -45.61
C GLY A 427 -11.47 19.00 -46.34
N LEU A 428 -11.39 19.88 -47.34
CA LEU A 428 -12.55 20.40 -48.09
C LEU A 428 -12.42 20.22 -49.61
N GLY A 429 -11.54 19.31 -50.06
CA GLY A 429 -11.29 19.00 -51.47
C GLY A 429 -11.56 17.55 -51.87
N GLU A 430 -12.28 16.79 -51.05
CA GLU A 430 -12.82 15.49 -51.42
C GLU A 430 -14.33 15.53 -51.21
N ASN A 431 -15.02 15.89 -52.30
CA ASN A 431 -16.38 15.48 -52.63
C ASN A 431 -16.49 15.47 -54.15
#